data_AF-A0A960MHR9-F1
#
_entry.id   AF-A0A960MHR9-F1
#
_cell.length_a   1.000
_cell.length_b   1.000
_cell.length_c   1.000
_cell.angle_alpha   90.00
_cell.angle_beta   90.00
_cell.angle_gamma   90.00
#
_symmetry.space_group_name_H-M   'P 1'
#
loop_
_entity.id
_entity.type
_entity.pdbx_description
1 polymer ?
#
loop_
_entity_poly.entity_id
_entity_poly.type
_entity_poly.pdbx_seq_one_letter_code
_entity_poly.pdbx_strand_id
1 'polypeptide(L)'
;ETRVTPLRVEHGKVDTLGFRFDHPKAGGFAYLPDVKSIPDSTRDQMRSLDGLILDALQEQTHPTHLSVDEALEIVADLRPRRTWLTHFSCRMDYRLVAPRLPEGVELARDQLRLRIGE
;
A
#
# COMPACT_ATOMS: atom_id res chain seq x y z
N GLU A 1 -3.85 -10.11 -21.29
CA GLU A 1 -2.98 -10.69 -20.25
C GLU A 1 -2.63 -9.61 -19.23
N THR A 2 -2.51 -9.96 -17.95
CA THR A 2 -2.10 -9.01 -16.90
C THR A 2 -0.58 -8.86 -16.93
N ARG A 3 -0.07 -7.63 -17.04
CA ARG A 3 1.36 -7.35 -16.87
C ARG A 3 1.67 -7.24 -15.38
N VAL A 4 2.73 -7.91 -14.94
CA VAL A 4 3.23 -7.84 -13.56
C VAL A 4 4.61 -7.22 -13.57
N THR A 5 4.78 -6.12 -12.84
CA THR A 5 6.03 -5.35 -12.77
C THR A 5 6.54 -5.37 -11.32
N PRO A 6 7.74 -5.92 -11.05
CA PRO A 6 8.32 -5.87 -9.71
C PRO A 6 8.70 -4.43 -9.36
N LEU A 7 8.37 -4.01 -8.13
CA LEU A 7 8.66 -2.69 -7.59
C LEU A 7 9.70 -2.85 -6.48
N ARG A 8 10.92 -2.39 -6.68
CA ARG A 8 11.96 -2.44 -5.63
C ARG A 8 11.69 -1.37 -4.59
N VAL A 9 11.64 -1.79 -3.32
CA VAL A 9 11.45 -0.90 -2.17
C VAL A 9 12.39 -1.27 -1.04
N GLU A 10 12.53 -0.37 -0.06
CA GLU A 10 13.45 -0.54 1.05
C GLU A 10 12.68 -0.98 2.29
N HIS A 11 13.17 -2.04 2.95
CA HIS A 11 12.66 -2.58 4.20
C HIS A 11 13.74 -2.49 5.28
N GLY A 12 13.98 -1.27 5.77
CA GLY A 12 15.08 -0.99 6.68
C GLY A 12 16.44 -1.03 5.97
N LYS A 13 17.23 -2.09 6.20
CA LYS A 13 18.58 -2.24 5.62
C LYS A 13 18.66 -3.21 4.44
N VAL A 14 17.52 -3.71 3.99
CA VAL A 14 17.43 -4.66 2.87
C VAL A 14 16.41 -4.17 1.86
N ASP A 15 16.59 -4.58 0.61
CA ASP A 15 15.60 -4.34 -0.44
C ASP A 15 14.58 -5.48 -0.45
N THR A 16 13.30 -5.12 -0.60
CA THR A 16 12.19 -6.04 -0.82
C THR A 16 11.48 -5.71 -2.13
N LEU A 17 10.51 -6.55 -2.50
CA LEU A 17 9.72 -6.37 -3.71
C LEU A 17 8.25 -6.17 -3.37
N GLY A 18 7.70 -5.07 -3.88
CA GLY A 18 6.29 -4.97 -4.22
C GLY A 18 6.03 -5.41 -5.64
N PHE A 19 4.76 -5.39 -6.04
CA PHE A 19 4.35 -5.68 -7.40
C PHE A 19 3.26 -4.72 -7.88
N ARG A 20 3.40 -4.24 -9.11
CA ARG A 20 2.35 -3.56 -9.87
C ARG A 20 1.71 -4.53 -10.85
N PHE A 21 0.39 -4.49 -10.96
CA PHE A 21 -0.44 -5.28 -11.84
C PHE A 21 -1.19 -4.33 -12.77
N ASP A 22 -0.94 -4.44 -14.07
CA ASP A 22 -1.65 -3.67 -15.09
C ASP A 22 -2.50 -4.63 -15.94
N HIS A 23 -3.82 -4.53 -15.79
CA HIS A 23 -4.77 -5.37 -16.53
C HIS A 23 -5.46 -4.55 -17.64
N PRO A 24 -5.55 -5.02 -18.90
CA PRO A 24 -6.09 -4.21 -20.01
C PRO A 24 -7.52 -3.70 -19.86
N LYS A 25 -8.32 -4.30 -18.96
CA LYS A 25 -9.72 -3.93 -18.70
C LYS A 25 -9.93 -3.23 -17.35
N ALA A 26 -8.85 -2.88 -16.65
CA ALA A 26 -8.90 -2.18 -15.37
C ALA A 26 -7.70 -1.23 -15.24
N GLY A 27 -7.68 -0.34 -14.26
CA GLY A 27 -6.48 0.44 -13.98
C GLY A 27 -5.40 -0.38 -13.25
N GLY A 28 -4.29 0.29 -12.94
CA GLY A 28 -3.15 -0.32 -12.27
C GLY A 28 -3.43 -0.57 -10.79
N PHE A 29 -2.97 -1.73 -10.29
CA PHE A 29 -2.96 -2.05 -8.87
C PHE A 29 -1.54 -2.25 -8.37
N ALA A 30 -1.24 -1.90 -7.13
CA ALA A 30 0.05 -2.19 -6.51
C ALA A 30 -0.11 -2.86 -5.13
N TYR A 31 0.78 -3.80 -4.81
CA TYR A 31 0.84 -4.52 -3.54
C TYR A 31 2.24 -4.45 -2.93
N LEU A 32 2.37 -3.84 -1.75
CA LEU A 32 3.62 -3.59 -1.03
C LEU A 32 3.46 -3.88 0.47
N PRO A 33 3.66 -5.13 0.92
CA PRO A 33 3.36 -5.53 2.31
C PRO A 33 4.48 -5.21 3.31
N ASP A 34 5.75 -5.21 2.88
CA ASP A 34 6.93 -4.99 3.72
C ASP A 34 7.77 -3.84 3.16
N VAL A 35 7.51 -2.61 3.63
CA VAL A 35 8.19 -1.41 3.13
C VAL A 35 8.37 -0.38 4.23
N LYS A 36 9.55 0.26 4.25
CA LYS A 36 9.84 1.47 5.04
C LYS A 36 9.88 2.72 4.17
N SER A 37 10.49 2.61 3.01
CA SER A 37 10.69 3.72 2.07
C SER A 37 10.54 3.23 0.63
N ILE A 38 9.94 4.09 -0.19
CA ILE A 38 9.76 3.87 -1.63
C ILE A 38 10.65 4.87 -2.35
N PRO A 39 11.71 4.41 -3.05
CA PRO A 39 12.54 5.28 -3.87
C PRO A 39 11.72 6.02 -4.93
N ASP A 40 12.12 7.24 -5.30
CA ASP A 40 11.40 8.06 -6.28
C ASP A 40 11.20 7.35 -7.63
N SER A 41 12.21 6.60 -8.09
CA SER A 41 12.12 5.79 -9.30
C SER A 41 11.04 4.71 -9.24
N THR A 42 10.75 4.18 -8.04
CA THR A 42 9.65 3.25 -7.81
C THR A 42 8.32 3.99 -7.68
N ARG A 43 8.29 5.17 -7.03
CA ARG A 43 7.09 6.02 -6.95
C ARG A 43 6.57 6.43 -8.33
N ASP A 44 7.46 6.75 -9.26
CA ASP A 44 7.10 7.10 -10.63
C ASP A 44 6.43 5.93 -11.37
N GLN A 45 6.84 4.70 -11.07
CA GLN A 45 6.20 3.49 -11.58
C GLN A 45 4.85 3.21 -10.91
N MET A 46 4.51 3.91 -9.82
CA MET A 46 3.27 3.74 -9.04
C MET A 46 2.25 4.85 -9.29
N ARG A 47 2.41 5.66 -10.35
CA ARG A 47 1.41 6.68 -10.70
C ARG A 47 0.17 6.06 -11.35
N SER A 48 -0.96 6.74 -11.19
CA SER A 48 -2.26 6.40 -11.79
C SER A 48 -2.80 5.01 -11.37
N LEU A 49 -2.77 4.73 -10.07
CA LEU A 49 -3.30 3.48 -9.51
C LEU A 49 -4.81 3.57 -9.25
N ASP A 50 -5.55 2.57 -9.70
CA ASP A 50 -6.93 2.33 -9.28
C ASP A 50 -6.96 1.78 -7.85
N GLY A 51 -5.95 1.02 -7.45
CA GLY A 51 -5.86 0.45 -6.12
C GLY A 51 -4.43 0.31 -5.60
N LEU A 52 -4.24 0.59 -4.32
CA LEU A 52 -2.97 0.40 -3.62
C LEU A 52 -3.20 -0.43 -2.36
N ILE A 53 -2.43 -1.49 -2.18
CA ILE A 53 -2.37 -2.23 -0.93
C ILE A 53 -0.98 -1.99 -0.34
N LEU A 54 -0.91 -1.35 0.82
CA LEU A 54 0.32 -0.78 1.37
C LEU A 54 0.52 -1.16 2.83
N ASP A 55 1.76 -1.46 3.20
CA ASP A 55 2.23 -1.59 4.58
C ASP A 55 1.76 -0.42 5.46
N ALA A 56 1.23 -0.74 6.63
CA ALA A 56 1.14 0.18 7.77
C ALA A 56 1.16 -0.62 9.07
N LEU A 57 2.34 -1.01 9.55
CA LEU A 57 2.50 -1.94 10.67
C LEU A 57 1.75 -1.55 11.96
N GLN A 58 1.79 -0.27 12.31
CA GLN A 58 1.24 0.29 13.56
C GLN A 58 1.19 1.82 13.49
N GLU A 59 0.57 2.48 14.47
CA GLU A 59 0.54 3.96 14.52
C GLU A 59 1.91 4.58 14.82
N GLN A 60 2.74 3.95 15.66
CA GLN A 60 4.08 4.48 15.97
C GLN A 60 5.09 4.12 14.89
N THR A 61 6.05 5.01 14.61
CA THR A 61 7.16 4.77 13.67
C THR A 61 7.91 3.47 13.97
N HIS A 62 8.25 2.73 12.92
CA HIS A 62 9.06 1.50 13.00
C HIS A 62 10.32 1.63 12.12
N PRO A 63 11.46 1.03 12.48
CA PRO A 63 12.70 1.13 11.68
C PRO A 63 12.61 0.45 10.30
N THR A 64 11.72 -0.53 10.13
CA THR A 64 11.64 -1.32 8.89
C THR A 64 10.29 -1.26 8.19
N HIS A 65 9.24 -0.74 8.84
CA HIS A 65 7.89 -0.70 8.29
C HIS A 65 7.34 0.73 8.36
N LEU A 66 6.33 1.01 7.53
CA LEU A 66 5.60 2.28 7.60
C LEU A 66 4.75 2.33 8.86
N SER A 67 4.67 3.50 9.48
CA SER A 67 3.54 3.82 10.35
C SER A 67 2.30 4.16 9.52
N VAL A 68 1.14 4.25 10.17
CA VAL A 68 -0.10 4.74 9.53
C VAL A 68 0.12 6.10 8.89
N ASP A 69 0.72 7.05 9.61
CA ASP A 69 0.93 8.41 9.10
C ASP A 69 1.91 8.43 7.91
N GLU A 70 3.01 7.68 7.96
CA GLU A 70 3.96 7.56 6.84
C GLU A 70 3.29 6.92 5.60
N ALA A 71 2.43 5.92 5.81
CA ALA A 71 1.65 5.32 4.73
C ALA A 71 0.66 6.33 4.12
N LEU A 72 0.00 7.14 4.94
CA LEU A 72 -0.93 8.18 4.47
C LEU A 72 -0.21 9.28 3.68
N GLU A 73 1.02 9.64 4.05
CA GLU A 73 1.85 10.56 3.26
C GLU A 73 2.15 10.00 1.86
N ILE A 74 2.48 8.71 1.78
CA ILE A 74 2.68 8.02 0.49
C ILE A 74 1.39 8.02 -0.34
N VAL A 75 0.25 7.74 0.29
CA VAL A 75 -1.06 7.74 -0.38
C VAL A 75 -1.40 9.14 -0.89
N ALA A 76 -1.12 10.18 -0.12
CA ALA A 76 -1.36 11.57 -0.52
C ALA A 76 -0.49 12.01 -1.73
N ASP A 77 0.74 11.51 -1.81
CA ASP A 77 1.65 11.71 -2.96
C ASP A 77 1.17 10.91 -4.20
N LEU A 78 0.92 9.61 -4.05
CA LEU A 78 0.57 8.72 -5.17
C LEU A 78 -0.86 8.91 -5.68
N ARG A 79 -1.78 9.37 -4.82
CA ARG A 79 -3.21 9.59 -5.09
C ARG A 79 -3.91 8.42 -5.78
N PRO A 80 -3.80 7.19 -5.25
CA PRO A 80 -4.57 6.06 -5.77
C PRO A 80 -6.08 6.29 -5.55
N ARG A 81 -6.93 5.70 -6.40
CA ARG A 81 -8.40 5.85 -6.23
C ARG A 81 -8.92 5.17 -4.96
N ARG A 82 -8.32 4.05 -4.57
CA ARG A 82 -8.60 3.33 -3.31
C ARG A 82 -7.31 2.78 -2.72
N THR A 83 -7.22 2.78 -1.40
CA THR A 83 -6.09 2.18 -0.67
C THR A 83 -6.58 1.24 0.42
N TRP A 84 -5.87 0.13 0.59
CA TRP A 84 -6.03 -0.80 1.70
C TRP A 84 -4.70 -0.94 2.44
N LEU A 85 -4.67 -0.50 3.70
CA LEU A 85 -3.51 -0.70 4.56
C LEU A 85 -3.43 -2.16 5.01
N THR A 86 -2.24 -2.74 5.11
CA THR A 86 -2.02 -4.15 5.46
C THR A 86 -0.79 -4.33 6.36
N HIS A 87 -0.45 -5.60 6.65
CA HIS A 87 0.74 -6.01 7.39
C HIS A 87 0.77 -5.50 8.85
N PHE A 88 -0.36 -5.61 9.53
CA PHE A 88 -0.53 -5.07 10.87
C PHE A 88 0.19 -5.90 11.95
N SER A 89 0.79 -5.21 12.91
CA SER A 89 1.21 -5.81 14.18
C SER A 89 0.03 -5.94 15.15
N CYS A 90 0.25 -6.64 16.26
CA CYS A 90 -0.71 -6.72 17.36
C CYS A 90 -0.99 -5.37 18.06
N ARG A 91 -0.23 -4.31 17.75
CA ARG A 91 -0.43 -2.96 18.27
C ARG A 91 -1.42 -2.13 17.45
N MET A 92 -1.87 -2.64 16.30
CA MET A 92 -2.88 -1.99 15.47
C MET A 92 -4.28 -2.38 15.94
N ASP A 93 -4.99 -1.46 16.60
CA ASP A 93 -6.41 -1.67 16.91
C ASP A 93 -7.28 -1.18 15.75
N TYR A 94 -7.89 -2.13 15.05
CA TYR A 94 -8.76 -1.88 13.90
C TYR A 94 -9.90 -0.91 14.23
N ARG A 95 -10.53 -1.05 15.42
CA ARG A 95 -11.72 -0.27 15.80
C ARG A 95 -11.37 1.18 16.12
N LEU A 96 -10.15 1.41 16.60
CA LEU A 96 -9.68 2.76 16.91
C LEU A 96 -9.17 3.48 15.67
N VAL A 97 -8.46 2.77 14.78
CA VAL A 97 -7.79 3.38 13.63
C VAL A 97 -8.72 3.53 12.42
N ALA A 98 -9.55 2.52 12.09
CA ALA A 98 -10.37 2.56 10.88
C ALA A 98 -11.28 3.81 10.75
N PRO A 99 -11.95 4.30 11.81
CA PRO A 99 -12.80 5.49 11.71
C PRO A 99 -12.05 6.80 11.50
N ARG A 100 -10.72 6.81 11.71
CA ARG A 100 -9.85 7.99 11.58
C ARG A 100 -9.20 8.10 10.21
N LEU A 101 -9.30 7.06 9.38
CA LEU A 101 -8.69 7.07 8.05
C LEU A 101 -9.46 8.01 7.11
N PRO A 102 -8.75 8.71 6.20
CA PRO A 102 -9.39 9.57 5.23
C PRO A 102 -10.23 8.77 4.23
N GLU A 103 -11.13 9.46 3.53
CA GLU A 103 -11.94 8.85 2.47
C GLU A 103 -11.06 8.17 1.42
N GLY A 104 -11.46 6.96 1.01
CA GLY A 104 -10.72 6.16 0.05
C GLY A 104 -9.58 5.32 0.63
N VAL A 105 -9.30 5.43 1.94
CA VAL A 105 -8.32 4.58 2.65
C VAL A 105 -9.03 3.72 3.68
N GLU A 106 -8.76 2.41 3.66
CA GLU A 106 -9.35 1.45 4.58
C GLU A 106 -8.28 0.53 5.17
N LEU A 107 -8.52 0.00 6.37
CA LEU A 107 -7.72 -1.11 6.88
C LEU A 107 -8.18 -2.41 6.20
N ALA A 108 -7.26 -3.15 5.60
CA ALA A 108 -7.51 -4.48 5.08
C ALA A 108 -7.92 -5.45 6.20
N ARG A 109 -8.52 -6.57 5.82
CA ARG A 109 -8.87 -7.66 6.74
C ARG A 109 -8.66 -8.98 6.04
N ASP A 110 -8.45 -10.02 6.82
CA ASP A 110 -8.40 -11.38 6.30
C ASP A 110 -9.65 -11.67 5.44
N GLN A 111 -9.43 -12.37 4.34
CA GLN A 111 -10.47 -12.71 3.35
C GLN A 111 -11.07 -11.51 2.58
N LEU A 112 -10.53 -10.30 2.71
CA LEU A 112 -10.92 -9.20 1.82
C LEU A 112 -10.66 -9.58 0.36
N ARG A 113 -11.71 -9.49 -0.46
CA ARG A 113 -11.64 -9.73 -1.91
C ARG A 113 -11.84 -8.42 -2.65
N LEU A 114 -10.87 -8.08 -3.49
CA LEU A 114 -10.92 -6.91 -4.34
C LEU A 114 -11.27 -7.35 -5.76
N ARG A 115 -12.24 -6.67 -6.37
CA ARG A 115 -12.59 -6.87 -7.78
C ARG A 115 -11.92 -5.78 -8.60
N ILE A 116 -11.21 -6.19 -9.65
CA ILE A 116 -10.46 -5.31 -10.53
C ILE A 116 -11.22 -5.24 -11.87
N GLY A 117 -11.75 -4.06 -12.21
CA GLY A 117 -12.64 -3.86 -13.37
C GLY A 117 -14.12 -4.19 -13.07
N GLU A 118 -14.96 -4.09 -14.10
CA GLU A 118 -16.34 -4.63 -14.09
C GLU A 118 -16.35 -6.17 -14.14
#